data_AF-A0AAW3I7A2-F1
#
_entry.id   AF-A0AAW3I7A2-F1
#
_cell.length_a   1.000
_cell.length_b   1.000
_cell.length_c   1.000
_cell.angle_alpha   90.00
_cell.angle_beta   90.00
_cell.angle_gamma   90.00
#
_symmetry.space_group_name_H-M   'P 1'
#
loop_
_entity.id
_entity.type
_entity.pdbx_description
1 polymer ?
#
loop_
_entity_poly.entity_id
_entity_poly.type
_entity_poly.pdbx_seq_one_letter_code
_entity_poly.pdbx_strand_id
1 'polypeptide(L)'
;MDRRHFLRLSGALCAATTTALPQVLRAQQAPVTVGWRGFELTTDISVADSAAHTRIWIPVPYATDTDYQRGVATTWDVSGGGTAQLTQAPGYDVQMLAVQWPDAQAPRSVTVTSRFQTRNRRVDLTQPPPANAVLEDPAVLREFLKPTALLPTDGIVKATADQITRGHQGDVARARAIYEWVVENTCRTASTPGCGVGDVHYMLSANDLNGKCADINALFVALARASGIPARDAYGVRVANSELGYRSLGKAGDVTKAQHCRAEFYAAGYGWVPVDPADVRKVMLEEPPGELPLTNAKVRAARVMLFGAWEMNWVAYNHGHDVVLPGSAHAPVPFLMYPNGETSAGRLDSLDADGFRYRISAKPVSV
;
A
#
# COMPACT_ATOMS: atom_id res chain seq x y z
N MET A 1 23.29 0.33 63.18
CA MET A 1 22.15 -0.51 63.59
C MET A 1 21.08 -0.40 62.52
N ASP A 2 20.52 -1.48 61.98
CA ASP A 2 21.02 -2.86 61.94
C ASP A 2 20.47 -3.58 60.68
N ARG A 3 20.97 -4.77 60.36
CA ARG A 3 20.49 -5.63 59.27
C ARG A 3 19.30 -6.49 59.73
N ARG A 4 18.59 -7.04 58.74
CA ARG A 4 17.58 -8.12 58.84
C ARG A 4 16.21 -7.72 59.41
N HIS A 5 15.24 -7.62 58.51
CA HIS A 5 13.95 -8.31 58.73
C HIS A 5 13.66 -9.15 57.48
N PHE A 6 13.12 -10.36 57.66
CA PHE A 6 13.15 -11.41 56.66
C PHE A 6 11.73 -11.98 56.44
N LEU A 7 11.32 -12.08 55.17
CA LEU A 7 10.19 -12.85 54.61
C LEU A 7 8.92 -13.11 55.46
N ARG A 8 7.76 -12.79 54.87
CA ARG A 8 6.65 -13.76 54.72
C ARG A 8 5.54 -13.27 53.77
N LEU A 9 5.34 -14.04 52.70
CA LEU A 9 4.08 -14.20 51.92
C LEU A 9 3.53 -12.92 51.22
N SER A 10 2.83 -13.00 50.08
CA SER A 10 2.21 -14.15 49.41
C SER A 10 2.59 -14.23 47.93
N GLY A 11 2.69 -15.44 47.39
CA GLY A 11 2.90 -15.64 45.95
C GLY A 11 1.61 -15.51 45.16
N ALA A 12 1.47 -14.46 44.37
CA ALA A 12 0.46 -14.39 43.31
C ALA A 12 1.00 -15.09 42.06
N LEU A 13 0.51 -16.30 41.75
CA LEU A 13 0.69 -16.86 40.41
C LEU A 13 -0.14 -16.02 39.44
N CYS A 14 0.52 -15.14 38.69
CA CYS A 14 -0.08 -14.57 37.48
C CYS A 14 -0.32 -15.70 36.49
N ALA A 15 -1.53 -16.24 36.47
CA ALA A 15 -1.98 -17.23 35.50
C ALA A 15 -1.96 -16.59 34.10
N ALA A 16 -0.85 -16.74 33.38
CA ALA A 16 -0.70 -16.25 32.03
C ALA A 16 -1.79 -16.88 31.15
N THR A 17 -2.69 -16.05 30.62
CA THR A 17 -3.82 -16.49 29.81
C THR A 17 -3.33 -16.98 28.44
N THR A 18 -3.05 -18.28 28.36
CA THR A 18 -2.52 -18.99 27.18
C THR A 18 -3.46 -18.97 25.97
N THR A 19 -4.67 -18.43 26.10
CA THR A 19 -5.70 -18.31 25.06
C THR A 19 -5.27 -17.52 23.81
N ALA A 20 -4.23 -16.67 23.91
CA ALA A 20 -3.68 -15.96 22.75
C ALA A 20 -2.77 -16.84 21.87
N LEU A 21 -2.13 -17.88 22.41
CA LEU A 21 -1.19 -18.74 21.67
C LEU A 21 -1.86 -19.46 20.48
N PRO A 22 -3.05 -20.10 20.62
CA PRO A 22 -3.73 -20.74 19.50
C PRO A 22 -4.12 -19.78 18.37
N GLN A 23 -4.40 -18.50 18.68
CA GLN A 23 -4.76 -17.51 17.66
C GLN A 23 -3.54 -16.95 16.94
N VAL A 24 -2.43 -16.72 17.64
CA VAL A 24 -1.15 -16.33 17.01
C VAL A 24 -0.62 -17.45 16.12
N LEU A 25 -0.60 -18.70 16.61
CA LEU A 25 -0.21 -19.86 15.81
C LEU A 25 -1.13 -20.05 14.59
N ARG A 26 -2.45 -19.89 14.74
CA ARG A 26 -3.39 -19.92 13.61
C ARG A 26 -3.20 -18.76 12.63
N ALA A 27 -2.77 -17.57 13.06
CA ALA A 27 -2.42 -16.48 12.15
C ALA A 27 -1.10 -16.77 11.39
N GLN A 28 -0.12 -17.36 12.06
CA GLN A 28 1.12 -17.85 11.43
C GLN A 28 0.83 -18.98 10.41
N GLN A 29 -0.19 -19.80 10.64
CA GLN A 29 -0.56 -20.96 9.81
C GLN A 29 -1.79 -20.75 8.93
N ALA A 30 -2.37 -19.55 8.88
CA ALA A 30 -3.64 -19.30 8.17
C ALA A 30 -3.48 -19.57 6.67
N PRO A 31 -4.28 -20.48 6.06
CA PRO A 31 -4.17 -20.78 4.65
C PRO A 31 -4.68 -19.60 3.82
N VAL A 32 -3.71 -18.85 3.31
CA VAL A 32 -3.79 -18.10 2.05
C VAL A 32 -4.59 -18.92 1.03
N THR A 33 -5.79 -18.45 0.67
CA THR A 33 -6.68 -19.18 -0.26
C THR A 33 -5.98 -19.35 -1.62
N VAL A 34 -5.84 -20.62 -2.03
CA VAL A 34 -4.86 -21.06 -3.03
C VAL A 34 -5.27 -20.76 -4.48
N GLY A 35 -6.56 -20.57 -4.71
CA GLY A 35 -7.14 -20.30 -6.03
C GLY A 35 -6.95 -18.86 -6.48
N TRP A 36 -6.85 -18.68 -7.79
CA TRP A 36 -7.03 -17.37 -8.43
C TRP A 36 -8.51 -16.97 -8.37
N ARG A 37 -8.78 -15.68 -8.12
CA ARG A 37 -10.09 -15.03 -8.14
C ARG A 37 -10.09 -14.01 -9.28
N GLY A 38 -11.09 -14.07 -10.16
CA GLY A 38 -11.27 -13.10 -11.24
C GLY A 38 -12.00 -11.85 -10.76
N PHE A 39 -11.58 -10.68 -11.21
CA PHE A 39 -12.24 -9.41 -10.94
C PHE A 39 -12.37 -8.56 -12.20
N GLU A 40 -13.42 -7.75 -12.24
CA GLU A 40 -13.58 -6.64 -13.17
C GLU A 40 -13.66 -5.33 -12.37
N LEU A 41 -12.80 -4.38 -12.72
CA LEU A 41 -12.71 -3.04 -12.17
C LEU A 41 -13.07 -2.02 -13.25
N THR A 42 -14.10 -1.21 -13.03
CA THR A 42 -14.53 -0.16 -13.94
C THR A 42 -14.33 1.21 -13.28
N THR A 43 -13.62 2.11 -13.97
CA THR A 43 -13.46 3.52 -13.61
C THR A 43 -14.22 4.38 -14.63
N ASP A 44 -15.25 5.07 -14.18
CA ASP A 44 -16.09 5.97 -14.98
C ASP A 44 -15.76 7.42 -14.63
N ILE A 45 -15.56 8.28 -15.63
CA ILE A 45 -15.24 9.71 -15.43
C ILE A 45 -16.07 10.56 -16.38
N SER A 46 -16.70 11.62 -15.86
CA SER A 46 -17.55 12.56 -16.63
C SER A 46 -17.02 13.99 -16.53
N VAL A 47 -16.42 14.51 -17.60
CA VAL A 47 -15.74 15.81 -17.59
C VAL A 47 -16.77 16.93 -17.48
N ALA A 48 -16.69 17.71 -16.40
CA ALA A 48 -17.59 18.83 -16.11
C ALA A 48 -17.29 20.09 -16.93
N ASP A 49 -16.02 20.34 -17.22
CA ASP A 49 -15.55 21.50 -17.99
C ASP A 49 -16.01 21.39 -19.46
N SER A 50 -16.17 22.54 -20.12
CA SER A 50 -16.40 22.66 -21.56
C SER A 50 -15.18 23.19 -22.33
N ALA A 51 -14.08 23.57 -21.64
CA ALA A 51 -12.86 24.03 -22.29
C ALA A 51 -12.15 22.94 -23.10
N ALA A 52 -11.49 23.35 -24.18
CA ALA A 52 -10.58 22.51 -24.95
C ALA A 52 -9.37 22.06 -24.12
N HIS A 53 -8.70 21.01 -24.59
CA HIS A 53 -7.43 20.49 -24.06
C HIS A 53 -7.46 19.93 -22.63
N THR A 54 -8.63 19.62 -22.06
CA THR A 54 -8.72 18.83 -20.82
C THR A 54 -7.94 17.52 -20.96
N ARG A 55 -7.09 17.21 -19.98
CA ARG A 55 -6.31 15.97 -19.89
C ARG A 55 -6.65 15.21 -18.61
N ILE A 56 -6.65 13.88 -18.68
CA ILE A 56 -6.90 12.98 -17.55
C ILE A 56 -5.93 11.80 -17.63
N TRP A 57 -5.37 11.40 -16.49
CA TRP A 57 -4.47 10.25 -16.36
C TRP A 57 -5.08 9.26 -15.36
N ILE A 58 -5.50 8.11 -15.86
CA ILE A 58 -6.22 7.09 -15.09
C ILE A 58 -5.25 5.94 -14.80
N PRO A 59 -4.93 5.63 -13.53
CA PRO A 59 -4.11 4.47 -13.20
C PRO A 59 -4.79 3.17 -13.62
N VAL A 60 -3.99 2.22 -14.10
CA VAL A 60 -4.45 0.87 -14.46
C VAL A 60 -3.62 -0.17 -13.70
N PRO A 61 -4.11 -1.41 -13.51
CA PRO A 61 -3.27 -2.51 -13.07
C PRO A 61 -2.08 -2.69 -14.01
N TYR A 62 -0.86 -2.90 -13.47
CA TYR A 62 0.30 -3.18 -14.32
C TYR A 62 0.06 -4.47 -15.13
N ALA A 63 0.46 -4.48 -16.40
CA ALA A 63 0.20 -5.62 -17.30
C ALA A 63 1.06 -6.86 -17.01
N THR A 64 2.16 -6.70 -16.28
CA THR A 64 3.14 -7.77 -15.99
C THR A 64 2.59 -8.81 -15.02
N ASP A 65 2.56 -10.08 -15.45
CA ASP A 65 2.17 -11.21 -14.59
C ASP A 65 3.15 -11.38 -13.40
N THR A 66 2.59 -11.62 -12.21
CA THR A 66 3.31 -11.84 -10.95
C THR A 66 2.79 -13.10 -10.24
N ASP A 67 3.42 -13.51 -9.13
CA ASP A 67 2.97 -14.64 -8.33
C ASP A 67 1.61 -14.41 -7.62
N TYR A 68 1.06 -13.19 -7.64
CA TYR A 68 -0.15 -12.81 -6.91
C TYR A 68 -1.20 -12.02 -7.73
N GLN A 69 -0.82 -11.46 -8.88
CA GLN A 69 -1.69 -10.72 -9.81
C GLN A 69 -1.29 -11.08 -11.26
N ARG A 70 -2.25 -11.42 -12.12
CA ARG A 70 -2.00 -11.87 -13.50
C ARG A 70 -3.15 -11.60 -14.46
N GLY A 71 -2.90 -11.79 -15.76
CA GLY A 71 -3.92 -11.84 -16.81
C GLY A 71 -4.66 -10.52 -16.96
N VAL A 72 -3.94 -9.41 -16.82
CA VAL A 72 -4.50 -8.06 -16.89
C VAL A 72 -4.87 -7.72 -18.33
N ALA A 73 -6.14 -7.38 -18.55
CA ALA A 73 -6.67 -6.90 -19.82
C ALA A 73 -7.49 -5.63 -19.58
N THR A 74 -7.03 -4.50 -20.11
CA THR A 74 -7.68 -3.20 -19.97
C THR A 74 -8.24 -2.71 -21.30
N THR A 75 -9.49 -2.25 -21.26
CA THR A 75 -10.24 -1.68 -22.39
C THR A 75 -10.84 -0.35 -21.97
N TRP A 76 -11.12 0.54 -22.93
CA TRP A 76 -11.73 1.84 -22.65
C TRP A 76 -12.68 2.28 -23.75
N ASP A 77 -13.69 3.05 -23.35
CA ASP A 77 -14.58 3.83 -24.23
C ASP A 77 -14.44 5.31 -23.92
N VAL A 78 -14.49 6.18 -24.93
CA VAL A 78 -14.29 7.63 -24.80
C VAL A 78 -15.29 8.36 -25.68
N SER A 79 -16.09 9.24 -25.08
CA SER A 79 -17.09 10.05 -25.77
C SER A 79 -16.62 11.49 -26.04
N GLY A 80 -17.41 12.26 -26.80
CA GLY A 80 -17.16 13.69 -27.02
C GLY A 80 -15.93 14.02 -27.87
N GLY A 81 -15.54 13.11 -28.78
CA GLY A 81 -14.37 13.31 -29.66
C GLY A 81 -13.01 13.18 -28.96
N GLY A 82 -12.97 12.61 -27.75
CA GLY A 82 -11.73 12.41 -27.01
C GLY A 82 -10.81 11.36 -27.65
N THR A 83 -9.52 11.48 -27.37
CA THR A 83 -8.48 10.51 -27.72
C THR A 83 -7.88 9.93 -26.45
N ALA A 84 -7.59 8.63 -26.43
CA ALA A 84 -6.98 7.97 -25.30
C ALA A 84 -5.86 7.01 -25.74
N GLN A 85 -4.78 6.99 -24.96
CA GLN A 85 -3.59 6.20 -25.20
C GLN A 85 -3.08 5.63 -23.87
N LEU A 86 -2.81 4.32 -23.83
CA LEU A 86 -2.05 3.72 -22.73
C LEU A 86 -0.62 4.24 -22.80
N THR A 87 -0.16 4.89 -21.73
CA THR A 87 1.18 5.48 -21.64
C THR A 87 1.85 5.06 -20.34
N GLN A 88 3.18 5.10 -20.33
CA GLN A 88 4.01 4.88 -19.16
C GLN A 88 4.62 6.22 -18.71
N ALA A 89 4.83 6.40 -17.40
CA ALA A 89 5.66 7.51 -16.90
C ALA A 89 7.16 7.25 -17.16
N PRO A 90 8.00 8.28 -17.25
CA PRO A 90 9.45 8.10 -17.21
C PRO A 90 9.90 7.62 -15.82
N GLY A 91 10.93 6.77 -15.77
CA GLY A 91 11.46 6.21 -14.53
C GLY A 91 10.83 4.85 -14.19
N TYR A 92 9.90 4.83 -13.24
CA TYR A 92 9.22 3.61 -12.80
C TYR A 92 8.25 3.06 -13.86
N ASP A 93 7.95 1.75 -13.82
CA ASP A 93 6.85 1.14 -14.59
C ASP A 93 5.49 1.54 -14.01
N VAL A 94 5.07 2.78 -14.32
CA VAL A 94 3.74 3.32 -13.99
C VAL A 94 2.94 3.47 -15.26
N GLN A 95 2.04 2.52 -15.50
CA GLN A 95 1.12 2.55 -16.63
C GLN A 95 -0.16 3.30 -16.27
N MET A 96 -0.66 4.10 -17.20
CA MET A 96 -1.88 4.88 -17.05
C MET A 96 -2.55 5.10 -18.42
N LEU A 97 -3.87 5.18 -18.44
CA LEU A 97 -4.57 5.68 -19.62
C LEU A 97 -4.51 7.21 -19.59
N ALA A 98 -3.75 7.81 -20.51
CA ALA A 98 -3.82 9.23 -20.78
C ALA A 98 -4.97 9.50 -21.75
N VAL A 99 -5.90 10.35 -21.36
CA VAL A 99 -7.09 10.75 -22.12
C VAL A 99 -7.03 12.25 -22.31
N GLN A 100 -7.29 12.72 -23.52
CA GLN A 100 -7.36 14.15 -23.83
C GLN A 100 -8.49 14.45 -24.81
N TRP A 101 -9.07 15.64 -24.68
CA TRP A 101 -10.03 16.19 -25.62
C TRP A 101 -9.41 17.42 -26.29
N PRO A 102 -8.74 17.27 -27.46
CA PRO A 102 -8.11 18.38 -28.16
C PRO A 102 -9.16 19.44 -28.50
N ASP A 103 -10.26 19.00 -29.11
CA ASP A 103 -11.48 19.78 -29.32
C ASP A 103 -12.51 19.47 -28.24
N ALA A 104 -13.35 20.45 -27.90
CA ALA A 104 -14.42 20.27 -26.92
C ALA A 104 -15.76 19.96 -27.58
N GLN A 105 -16.24 18.73 -27.47
CA GLN A 105 -17.61 18.33 -27.83
C GLN A 105 -18.28 17.65 -26.64
N ALA A 106 -19.49 18.07 -26.28
CA ALA A 106 -20.21 17.54 -25.12
C ALA A 106 -21.27 16.48 -25.53
N PRO A 107 -21.55 15.47 -24.70
CA PRO A 107 -20.91 15.16 -23.42
C PRO A 107 -19.50 14.56 -23.58
N ARG A 108 -18.67 14.72 -22.56
CA ARG A 108 -17.31 14.16 -22.49
C ARG A 108 -17.20 13.18 -21.33
N SER A 109 -16.90 11.92 -21.62
CA SER A 109 -16.70 10.87 -20.62
C SER A 109 -15.65 9.87 -21.08
N VAL A 110 -15.07 9.16 -20.11
CA VAL A 110 -14.26 7.96 -20.34
C VAL A 110 -14.64 6.88 -19.33
N THR A 111 -14.81 5.66 -19.81
CA THR A 111 -15.01 4.46 -19.00
C THR A 111 -13.85 3.51 -19.26
N VAL A 112 -13.08 3.18 -18.23
CA VAL A 112 -11.96 2.24 -18.30
C VAL A 112 -12.32 0.96 -17.55
N THR A 113 -12.36 -0.18 -18.25
CA THR A 113 -12.63 -1.49 -17.65
C THR A 113 -11.39 -2.35 -17.71
N SER A 114 -10.89 -2.77 -16.54
CA SER A 114 -9.76 -3.70 -16.39
C SER A 114 -10.25 -5.01 -15.80
N ARG A 115 -9.97 -6.12 -16.49
CA ARG A 115 -10.13 -7.50 -15.98
C ARG A 115 -8.77 -8.06 -15.59
N PHE A 116 -8.74 -8.83 -14.51
CA PHE A 116 -7.52 -9.45 -14.01
C PHE A 116 -7.84 -10.57 -13.01
N GLN A 117 -6.84 -11.37 -12.68
CA GLN A 117 -6.93 -12.40 -11.64
C GLN A 117 -5.96 -12.09 -10.51
N THR A 118 -6.38 -12.30 -9.26
CA THR A 118 -5.47 -12.25 -8.10
C THR A 118 -5.58 -13.51 -7.24
N ARG A 119 -4.53 -13.85 -6.50
CA ARG A 119 -4.57 -14.87 -5.44
C ARG A 119 -3.81 -14.36 -4.22
N ASN A 120 -4.23 -14.77 -3.03
CA ASN A 120 -3.59 -14.34 -1.79
C ASN A 120 -2.08 -14.71 -1.79
N ARG A 121 -1.23 -13.88 -1.18
CA ARG A 121 0.23 -13.99 -1.27
C ARG A 121 0.87 -14.23 0.09
N ARG A 122 1.88 -15.08 0.16
CA ARG A 122 2.73 -15.27 1.35
C ARG A 122 4.15 -15.70 0.96
N VAL A 123 5.13 -15.15 1.67
CA VAL A 123 6.51 -15.66 1.76
C VAL A 123 6.68 -16.30 3.14
N ASP A 124 7.17 -17.53 3.22
CA ASP A 124 7.49 -18.16 4.50
C ASP A 124 8.89 -17.74 4.96
N LEU A 125 8.94 -17.00 6.06
CA LEU A 125 10.16 -16.48 6.68
C LEU A 125 10.60 -17.33 7.88
N THR A 126 9.95 -18.47 8.14
CA THR A 126 10.31 -19.41 9.23
C THR A 126 11.35 -20.44 8.80
N GLN A 127 11.49 -20.66 7.50
CA GLN A 127 12.49 -21.53 6.88
C GLN A 127 13.59 -20.68 6.23
N PRO A 128 14.83 -21.21 6.07
CA PRO A 128 15.84 -20.57 5.22
C PRO A 128 15.38 -20.50 3.76
N PRO A 129 15.90 -19.55 2.96
CA PRO A 129 15.51 -19.43 1.55
C PRO A 129 15.99 -20.65 0.74
N PRO A 130 15.31 -21.01 -0.37
CA PRO A 130 15.76 -22.10 -1.24
C PRO A 130 17.16 -21.85 -1.81
N ALA A 131 18.00 -22.89 -1.84
CA ALA A 131 19.37 -22.79 -2.37
C ALA A 131 19.43 -22.44 -3.87
N ASN A 132 18.33 -22.59 -4.59
CA ASN A 132 18.13 -22.24 -6.00
C ASN A 132 17.13 -21.08 -6.19
N ALA A 133 16.94 -20.22 -5.18
CA ALA A 133 16.05 -19.07 -5.27
C ALA A 133 16.47 -18.12 -6.41
N VAL A 134 15.48 -17.69 -7.20
CA VAL A 134 15.68 -16.68 -8.25
C VAL A 134 15.96 -15.34 -7.58
N LEU A 135 17.09 -14.72 -7.96
CA LEU A 135 17.44 -13.37 -7.52
C LEU A 135 16.78 -12.33 -8.44
N GLU A 136 16.45 -11.18 -7.87
CA GLU A 136 15.95 -10.01 -8.61
C GLU A 136 17.10 -9.34 -9.36
N ASP A 137 16.80 -8.64 -10.46
CA ASP A 137 17.82 -7.88 -11.19
C ASP A 137 18.48 -6.84 -10.25
N PRO A 138 19.82 -6.85 -10.10
CA PRO A 138 20.53 -5.84 -9.33
C PRO A 138 20.23 -4.39 -9.75
N ALA A 139 19.78 -4.13 -10.98
CA ALA A 139 19.29 -2.82 -11.42
C ALA A 139 17.97 -2.44 -10.74
N VAL A 140 16.99 -3.35 -10.68
CA VAL A 140 15.71 -3.16 -9.98
C VAL A 140 15.96 -2.98 -8.48
N LEU A 141 16.88 -3.75 -7.88
CA LEU A 141 17.26 -3.57 -6.48
C LEU A 141 17.94 -2.22 -6.21
N ARG A 142 18.78 -1.72 -7.13
CA ARG A 142 19.37 -0.38 -7.02
C ARG A 142 18.33 0.74 -7.17
N GLU A 143 17.31 0.55 -8.00
CA GLU A 143 16.22 1.53 -8.17
C GLU A 143 15.43 1.70 -6.87
N PHE A 144 15.02 0.59 -6.26
CA PHE A 144 14.27 0.57 -5.01
C PHE A 144 15.14 0.76 -3.75
N LEU A 145 16.39 1.20 -3.90
CA LEU A 145 17.23 1.75 -2.82
C LEU A 145 17.32 3.28 -2.84
N LYS A 146 16.88 3.95 -3.93
CA LYS A 146 17.02 5.40 -4.08
C LYS A 146 16.09 6.19 -3.14
N PRO A 147 16.51 7.38 -2.69
CA PRO A 147 15.59 8.38 -2.14
C PRO A 147 14.64 8.90 -3.23
N THR A 148 13.50 9.43 -2.79
CA THR A 148 12.55 10.20 -3.62
C THR A 148 12.33 11.56 -2.96
N ALA A 149 11.56 12.46 -3.58
CA ALA A 149 11.32 13.80 -3.04
C ALA A 149 10.71 13.80 -1.63
N LEU A 150 9.92 12.78 -1.29
CA LEU A 150 9.23 12.64 0.01
C LEU A 150 9.76 11.49 0.88
N LEU A 151 10.53 10.55 0.29
CA LEU A 151 11.20 9.46 1.00
C LEU A 151 12.74 9.62 0.88
N PRO A 152 13.36 10.64 1.50
CA PRO A 152 14.81 10.72 1.58
C PRO A 152 15.39 9.58 2.43
N THR A 153 16.66 9.24 2.21
CA THR A 153 17.33 8.08 2.84
C THR A 153 18.54 8.46 3.70
N ASP A 154 18.69 9.76 3.97
CA ASP A 154 19.77 10.39 4.73
C ASP A 154 19.21 11.12 5.98
N GLY A 155 19.99 12.02 6.56
CA GLY A 155 19.56 12.91 7.65
C GLY A 155 18.85 12.20 8.82
N ILE A 156 17.67 12.72 9.18
CA ILE A 156 16.85 12.16 10.26
C ILE A 156 16.28 10.78 9.94
N VAL A 157 16.03 10.46 8.66
CA VAL A 157 15.54 9.15 8.23
C VAL A 157 16.62 8.09 8.48
N LYS A 158 17.86 8.38 8.10
CA LYS A 158 19.02 7.52 8.33
C LYS A 158 19.33 7.35 9.81
N ALA A 159 19.32 8.43 10.59
CA ALA A 159 19.55 8.37 12.03
C ALA A 159 18.49 7.51 12.75
N THR A 160 17.22 7.64 12.36
CA THR A 160 16.12 6.82 12.87
C THR A 160 16.27 5.35 12.46
N ALA A 161 16.60 5.08 11.20
CA ALA A 161 16.82 3.73 10.68
C ALA A 161 18.00 3.01 11.39
N ASP A 162 19.11 3.73 11.62
CA ASP A 162 20.30 3.22 12.34
C ASP A 162 20.07 3.03 13.84
N GLN A 163 19.10 3.74 14.43
CA GLN A 163 18.64 3.48 15.79
C GLN A 163 17.80 2.20 15.85
N ILE A 164 16.83 2.04 14.94
CA ILE A 164 15.89 0.90 14.94
C ILE A 164 16.58 -0.41 14.58
N THR A 165 17.47 -0.41 13.59
CA THR A 165 18.11 -1.65 13.12
C THR A 165 19.35 -2.05 13.91
N ARG A 166 19.72 -1.30 14.96
CA ARG A 166 20.93 -1.53 15.75
C ARG A 166 20.96 -2.92 16.38
N GLY A 167 21.95 -3.74 15.98
CA GLY A 167 22.13 -5.11 16.45
C GLY A 167 21.32 -6.17 15.69
N HIS A 168 20.40 -5.77 14.80
CA HIS A 168 19.69 -6.69 13.92
C HIS A 168 20.54 -7.01 12.68
N GLN A 169 20.64 -8.29 12.32
CA GLN A 169 21.52 -8.78 11.24
C GLN A 169 20.71 -9.41 10.09
N GLY A 170 21.11 -9.10 8.86
CA GLY A 170 20.39 -9.52 7.65
C GLY A 170 19.09 -8.74 7.41
N ASP A 171 18.50 -8.91 6.22
CA ASP A 171 17.40 -8.03 5.77
C ASP A 171 16.11 -8.28 6.53
N VAL A 172 15.73 -9.55 6.72
CA VAL A 172 14.49 -9.94 7.41
C VAL A 172 14.47 -9.44 8.86
N ALA A 173 15.58 -9.52 9.60
CA ALA A 173 15.61 -9.06 10.99
C ALA A 173 15.58 -7.52 11.12
N ARG A 174 16.24 -6.82 10.19
CA ARG A 174 16.25 -5.35 10.15
C ARG A 174 14.90 -4.79 9.70
N ALA A 175 14.32 -5.35 8.65
CA ALA A 175 12.95 -5.06 8.23
C ALA A 175 11.92 -5.42 9.30
N ARG A 176 12.13 -6.47 10.12
CA ARG A 176 11.30 -6.76 11.29
C ARG A 176 11.31 -5.57 12.25
N ALA A 177 12.49 -5.14 12.70
CA ALA A 177 12.62 -4.05 13.66
C ALA A 177 11.92 -2.78 13.17
N ILE A 178 12.07 -2.42 11.88
CA ILE A 178 11.39 -1.28 11.26
C ILE A 178 9.87 -1.47 11.26
N TYR A 179 9.36 -2.62 10.83
CA TYR A 179 7.92 -2.90 10.84
C TYR A 179 7.31 -2.85 12.23
N GLU A 180 7.94 -3.49 13.24
CA GLU A 180 7.45 -3.45 14.62
C GLU A 180 7.44 -2.01 15.16
N TRP A 181 8.51 -1.25 14.91
CA TRP A 181 8.61 0.14 15.33
C TRP A 181 7.55 1.03 14.67
N VAL A 182 7.33 0.90 13.36
CA VAL A 182 6.28 1.66 12.65
C VAL A 182 4.89 1.33 13.19
N VAL A 183 4.58 0.06 13.47
CA VAL A 183 3.30 -0.35 14.08
C VAL A 183 3.12 0.22 15.50
N GLU A 184 4.19 0.41 16.26
CA GLU A 184 4.13 0.92 17.63
C GLU A 184 4.10 2.45 17.72
N ASN A 185 4.78 3.15 16.81
CA ASN A 185 5.01 4.60 16.90
C ASN A 185 4.11 5.45 15.98
N THR A 186 3.42 4.86 14.99
CA THR A 186 2.43 5.57 14.15
C THR A 186 1.00 5.45 14.70
N CYS A 187 0.08 6.34 14.31
CA CYS A 187 -1.37 6.12 14.45
C CYS A 187 -2.11 6.30 13.13
N ARG A 188 -3.25 5.60 12.99
CA ARG A 188 -4.17 5.77 11.86
C ARG A 188 -5.10 6.96 12.13
N THR A 189 -4.99 8.00 11.33
CA THR A 189 -5.79 9.22 11.48
C THR A 189 -6.93 9.24 10.46
N ALA A 190 -8.18 9.23 10.91
CA ALA A 190 -9.35 9.17 10.02
C ALA A 190 -9.50 10.41 9.12
N SER A 191 -9.11 11.59 9.63
CA SER A 191 -9.26 12.90 8.99
C SER A 191 -8.18 13.25 7.96
N THR A 192 -7.06 12.53 7.89
CA THR A 192 -6.01 12.76 6.88
C THR A 192 -6.60 12.69 5.47
N PRO A 193 -6.35 13.66 4.56
CA PRO A 193 -6.88 13.61 3.19
C PRO A 193 -6.45 12.35 2.43
N GLY A 194 -7.36 11.79 1.63
CA GLY A 194 -7.10 10.61 0.79
C GLY A 194 -6.53 9.43 1.57
N CYS A 195 -5.34 8.97 1.13
CA CYS A 195 -4.54 7.92 1.76
C CYS A 195 -3.31 8.46 2.51
N GLY A 196 -3.13 9.78 2.61
CA GLY A 196 -1.86 10.39 3.03
C GLY A 196 -1.09 11.04 1.89
N VAL A 197 0.04 11.67 2.22
CA VAL A 197 0.98 12.30 1.27
C VAL A 197 2.31 11.55 1.21
N GLY A 198 2.74 10.90 2.30
CA GLY A 198 3.99 10.14 2.33
C GLY A 198 5.26 10.96 2.60
N ASP A 199 5.16 12.18 3.14
CA ASP A 199 6.32 13.01 3.51
C ASP A 199 6.98 12.49 4.80
N VAL A 200 7.90 11.54 4.64
CA VAL A 200 8.63 10.90 5.74
C VAL A 200 9.57 11.88 6.44
N HIS A 201 10.10 12.88 5.71
CA HIS A 201 10.94 13.90 6.31
C HIS A 201 10.13 14.78 7.29
N TYR A 202 8.94 15.26 6.87
CA TYR A 202 8.02 15.96 7.77
C TYR A 202 7.63 15.09 8.96
N MET A 203 7.16 13.85 8.73
CA MET A 203 6.71 12.96 9.80
C MET A 203 7.76 12.79 10.91
N LEU A 204 9.02 12.52 10.54
CA LEU A 204 10.10 12.35 11.50
C LEU A 204 10.59 13.67 12.12
N SER A 205 10.68 14.76 11.34
CA SER A 205 11.21 16.05 11.85
C SER A 205 10.22 16.84 12.70
N ALA A 206 8.91 16.73 12.43
CA ALA A 206 7.84 17.26 13.27
C ALA A 206 7.46 16.31 14.43
N ASN A 207 7.94 15.06 14.41
CA ASN A 207 7.48 13.97 15.28
C ASN A 207 5.95 13.75 15.19
N ASP A 208 5.38 13.93 14.00
CA ASP A 208 3.99 13.63 13.67
C ASP A 208 3.92 12.39 12.79
N LEU A 209 4.01 11.22 13.44
CA LEU A 209 4.03 9.90 12.77
C LEU A 209 2.62 9.39 12.43
N ASN A 210 1.62 10.28 12.39
CA ASN A 210 0.21 9.92 12.29
C ASN A 210 -0.32 10.16 10.88
N GLY A 211 -1.16 9.26 10.36
CA GLY A 211 -1.64 9.40 9.00
C GLY A 211 -2.44 8.21 8.49
N LYS A 212 -2.36 7.97 7.18
CA LYS A 212 -3.01 6.85 6.49
C LYS A 212 -1.96 5.97 5.80
N CYS A 213 -2.35 5.24 4.76
CA CYS A 213 -1.54 4.13 4.23
C CYS A 213 -0.39 4.58 3.32
N ALA A 214 -0.51 5.72 2.63
CA ALA A 214 0.64 6.32 1.95
C ALA A 214 1.66 6.86 2.96
N ASP A 215 1.24 7.37 4.12
CA ASP A 215 2.16 7.87 5.16
C ASP A 215 2.88 6.72 5.89
N ILE A 216 2.10 5.78 6.45
CA ILE A 216 2.63 4.73 7.33
C ILE A 216 3.47 3.69 6.54
N ASN A 217 3.11 3.40 5.29
CA ASN A 217 3.88 2.44 4.47
C ASN A 217 5.09 3.12 3.81
N ALA A 218 5.02 4.40 3.40
CA ALA A 218 6.20 5.16 2.98
C ALA A 218 7.24 5.30 4.11
N LEU A 219 6.79 5.52 5.36
CA LEU A 219 7.68 5.55 6.53
C LEU A 219 8.45 4.22 6.70
N PHE A 220 7.78 3.07 6.52
CA PHE A 220 8.46 1.78 6.50
C PHE A 220 9.47 1.68 5.33
N VAL A 221 9.07 2.08 4.12
CA VAL A 221 9.90 1.98 2.90
C VAL A 221 11.14 2.86 3.00
N ALA A 222 11.00 4.12 3.42
CA ALA A 222 12.11 5.06 3.56
C ALA A 222 13.12 4.60 4.62
N LEU A 223 12.64 4.13 5.78
CA LEU A 223 13.51 3.56 6.82
C LEU A 223 14.23 2.28 6.34
N ALA A 224 13.56 1.43 5.56
CA ALA A 224 14.17 0.24 4.97
C ALA A 224 15.25 0.59 3.92
N ARG A 225 14.97 1.53 3.02
CA ARG A 225 15.95 2.04 2.04
C ARG A 225 17.15 2.69 2.73
N ALA A 226 16.93 3.50 3.77
CA ALA A 226 17.98 4.09 4.59
C ALA A 226 18.83 3.03 5.33
N SER A 227 18.26 1.88 5.68
CA SER A 227 18.99 0.70 6.17
C SER A 227 19.71 -0.10 5.07
N GLY A 228 19.67 0.31 3.80
CA GLY A 228 20.25 -0.43 2.69
C GLY A 228 19.47 -1.69 2.30
N ILE A 229 18.17 -1.73 2.57
CA ILE A 229 17.25 -2.80 2.16
C ILE A 229 16.40 -2.26 1.00
N PRO A 230 16.43 -2.88 -0.20
CA PRO A 230 15.57 -2.43 -1.30
C PRO A 230 14.10 -2.55 -0.89
N ALA A 231 13.34 -1.47 -1.00
CA ALA A 231 11.96 -1.41 -0.53
C ALA A 231 11.09 -0.52 -1.41
N ARG A 232 9.81 -0.84 -1.52
CA ARG A 232 8.88 -0.12 -2.38
C ARG A 232 7.47 -0.10 -1.83
N ASP A 233 6.81 1.04 -2.01
CA ASP A 233 5.37 1.14 -1.92
C ASP A 233 4.71 0.41 -3.10
N ALA A 234 3.45 0.03 -2.94
CA ALA A 234 2.64 -0.67 -3.92
C ALA A 234 1.25 -0.04 -3.91
N TYR A 235 0.98 0.78 -4.92
CA TYR A 235 -0.18 1.66 -5.00
C TYR A 235 -1.33 0.97 -5.76
N GLY A 236 -2.57 1.08 -5.28
CA GLY A 236 -3.69 0.33 -5.85
C GLY A 236 -5.06 0.60 -5.21
N VAL A 237 -6.02 -0.30 -5.43
CA VAL A 237 -7.40 -0.20 -4.92
C VAL A 237 -7.93 -1.55 -4.42
N ARG A 238 -8.75 -1.55 -3.36
CA ARG A 238 -9.46 -2.77 -2.91
C ARG A 238 -10.60 -3.12 -3.86
N VAL A 239 -10.82 -4.41 -4.08
CA VAL A 239 -11.77 -4.94 -5.07
C VAL A 239 -12.68 -6.04 -4.52
N ALA A 240 -12.36 -6.59 -3.34
CA ALA A 240 -13.21 -7.50 -2.58
C ALA A 240 -13.20 -7.16 -1.08
N ASN A 241 -14.20 -7.70 -0.36
CA ASN A 241 -14.19 -7.72 1.10
C ASN A 241 -13.09 -8.67 1.62
N SER A 242 -12.75 -8.62 2.92
CA SER A 242 -11.80 -9.58 3.52
C SER A 242 -12.43 -10.94 3.76
N GLU A 243 -11.80 -12.00 3.23
CA GLU A 243 -12.07 -13.39 3.58
C GLU A 243 -11.43 -13.78 4.93
N LEU A 244 -10.43 -13.01 5.39
CA LEU A 244 -9.68 -13.28 6.63
C LEU A 244 -10.36 -12.74 7.90
N GLY A 245 -11.61 -12.26 7.81
CA GLY A 245 -12.43 -11.87 8.96
C GLY A 245 -12.25 -10.44 9.46
N TYR A 246 -11.53 -9.58 8.74
CA TYR A 246 -11.35 -8.16 9.07
C TYR A 246 -12.23 -7.28 8.18
N ARG A 247 -13.33 -6.75 8.73
CA ARG A 247 -14.24 -5.82 8.02
C ARG A 247 -13.53 -4.58 7.49
N SER A 248 -12.55 -4.09 8.22
CA SER A 248 -11.71 -2.94 7.87
C SER A 248 -10.79 -3.19 6.66
N LEU A 249 -10.43 -4.43 6.36
CA LEU A 249 -9.36 -4.75 5.39
C LEU A 249 -9.86 -5.11 3.98
N GLY A 250 -11.11 -4.82 3.63
CA GLY A 250 -11.64 -5.04 2.28
C GLY A 250 -12.75 -4.07 1.89
N LYS A 251 -13.05 -4.01 0.60
CA LYS A 251 -14.20 -3.30 0.04
C LYS A 251 -14.56 -3.90 -1.33
N ALA A 252 -15.85 -4.15 -1.54
CA ALA A 252 -16.42 -4.58 -2.82
C ALA A 252 -17.54 -3.63 -3.28
N GLY A 253 -17.96 -3.73 -4.53
CA GLY A 253 -19.02 -2.89 -5.11
C GLY A 253 -18.48 -1.52 -5.47
N ASP A 254 -18.91 -0.47 -4.77
CA ASP A 254 -18.35 0.87 -4.95
C ASP A 254 -17.00 0.99 -4.21
N VAL A 255 -15.92 1.22 -4.96
CA VAL A 255 -14.54 1.26 -4.47
C VAL A 255 -13.88 2.63 -4.72
N THR A 256 -14.68 3.64 -5.11
CA THR A 256 -14.26 5.01 -5.47
C THR A 256 -13.35 5.68 -4.43
N LYS A 257 -13.54 5.36 -3.15
CA LYS A 257 -12.79 5.88 -1.99
C LYS A 257 -12.10 4.75 -1.20
N ALA A 258 -11.70 3.67 -1.90
CA ALA A 258 -11.08 2.46 -1.33
C ALA A 258 -9.66 2.17 -1.88
N GLN A 259 -8.98 3.21 -2.33
CA GLN A 259 -7.55 3.20 -2.64
C GLN A 259 -6.74 2.74 -1.43
N HIS A 260 -5.60 2.11 -1.68
CA HIS A 260 -4.71 1.64 -0.63
C HIS A 260 -3.27 1.54 -1.14
N CYS A 261 -2.32 1.93 -0.30
CA CYS A 261 -0.92 1.61 -0.51
C CYS A 261 -0.50 0.47 0.42
N ARG A 262 0.31 -0.47 -0.07
CA ARG A 262 1.04 -1.47 0.73
C ARG A 262 2.55 -1.30 0.55
N ALA A 263 3.37 -2.02 1.31
CA ALA A 263 4.82 -1.99 1.12
C ALA A 263 5.43 -3.39 0.92
N GLU A 264 6.57 -3.43 0.27
CA GLU A 264 7.41 -4.62 0.13
C GLU A 264 8.87 -4.27 0.48
N PHE A 265 9.60 -5.25 0.99
CA PHE A 265 11.06 -5.19 1.07
C PHE A 265 11.67 -6.42 0.40
N TYR A 266 12.80 -6.26 -0.28
CA TYR A 266 13.55 -7.39 -0.81
C TYR A 266 14.40 -8.02 0.30
N ALA A 267 14.40 -9.35 0.38
CA ALA A 267 15.35 -10.10 1.18
C ALA A 267 16.03 -11.17 0.31
N ALA A 268 17.35 -11.26 0.39
CA ALA A 268 18.14 -12.16 -0.44
C ALA A 268 17.66 -13.62 -0.32
N GLY A 269 17.35 -14.26 -1.45
CA GLY A 269 16.82 -15.62 -1.53
C GLY A 269 15.34 -15.79 -1.17
N TYR A 270 14.69 -14.82 -0.52
CA TYR A 270 13.24 -14.82 -0.29
C TYR A 270 12.46 -14.07 -1.37
N GLY A 271 13.12 -13.15 -2.09
CA GLY A 271 12.48 -12.28 -3.07
C GLY A 271 11.86 -11.05 -2.41
N TRP A 272 10.83 -10.50 -3.05
CA TRP A 272 10.03 -9.41 -2.48
C TRP A 272 9.08 -9.96 -1.40
N VAL A 273 9.23 -9.44 -0.18
CA VAL A 273 8.47 -9.82 1.00
C VAL A 273 7.37 -8.78 1.26
N PRO A 274 6.08 -9.15 1.17
CA PRO A 274 4.97 -8.22 1.36
C PRO A 274 4.76 -7.85 2.84
N VAL A 275 4.50 -6.58 3.12
CA VAL A 275 4.13 -6.07 4.45
C VAL A 275 3.01 -5.02 4.36
N ASP A 276 2.31 -4.76 5.47
CA ASP A 276 1.34 -3.66 5.55
C ASP A 276 1.12 -3.18 7.01
N PRO A 277 2.08 -2.43 7.60
CA PRO A 277 1.91 -1.86 8.94
C PRO A 277 0.74 -0.87 9.01
N ALA A 278 0.37 -0.21 7.90
CA ALA A 278 -0.80 0.65 7.83
C ALA A 278 -2.12 -0.11 8.06
N ASP A 279 -2.29 -1.32 7.50
CA ASP A 279 -3.48 -2.14 7.75
C ASP A 279 -3.52 -2.69 9.20
N VAL A 280 -2.38 -2.83 9.89
CA VAL A 280 -2.38 -3.12 11.34
C VAL A 280 -2.97 -1.94 12.13
N ARG A 281 -2.53 -0.71 11.84
CA ARG A 281 -3.10 0.50 12.47
C ARG A 281 -4.56 0.73 12.04
N LYS A 282 -4.95 0.31 10.84
CA LYS A 282 -6.35 0.33 10.38
C LYS A 282 -7.21 -0.67 11.15
N VAL A 283 -6.73 -1.89 11.41
CA VAL A 283 -7.39 -2.87 12.28
C VAL A 283 -7.56 -2.33 13.69
N MET A 284 -6.60 -1.56 14.22
CA MET A 284 -6.77 -0.90 15.52
C MET A 284 -7.94 0.10 15.50
N LEU A 285 -7.93 1.05 14.57
CA LEU A 285 -8.94 2.10 14.49
C LEU A 285 -10.35 1.55 14.19
N GLU A 286 -10.47 0.68 13.18
CA GLU A 286 -11.73 0.39 12.49
C GLU A 286 -12.37 -0.97 12.81
N GLU A 287 -11.67 -1.95 13.41
CA GLU A 287 -12.32 -3.23 13.77
C GLU A 287 -13.22 -3.07 15.01
N PRO A 288 -14.54 -3.36 14.92
CA PRO A 288 -15.45 -3.11 16.05
C PRO A 288 -15.05 -3.85 17.34
N PRO A 289 -15.14 -3.18 18.51
CA PRO A 289 -15.80 -1.89 18.75
C PRO A 289 -15.11 -0.61 18.21
N GLY A 290 -13.90 -0.71 17.65
CA GLY A 290 -13.05 0.42 17.29
C GLY A 290 -12.04 0.70 18.40
N GLU A 291 -11.00 1.49 18.07
CA GLU A 291 -9.90 1.86 18.98
C GLU A 291 -9.29 0.66 19.76
N LEU A 292 -9.06 -0.44 19.07
CA LEU A 292 -8.50 -1.65 19.66
C LEU A 292 -7.03 -1.42 20.06
N PRO A 293 -6.63 -1.74 21.31
CA PRO A 293 -5.24 -1.62 21.74
C PRO A 293 -4.33 -2.64 21.03
N LEU A 294 -3.03 -2.34 20.94
CA LEU A 294 -1.99 -3.22 20.37
C LEU A 294 -1.98 -4.65 20.95
N THR A 295 -2.46 -4.82 22.19
CA THR A 295 -2.55 -6.11 22.89
C THR A 295 -3.75 -6.96 22.45
N ASN A 296 -4.73 -6.40 21.74
CA ASN A 296 -5.94 -7.09 21.29
C ASN A 296 -5.60 -8.26 20.34
N ALA A 297 -6.27 -9.39 20.50
CA ALA A 297 -6.00 -10.59 19.71
C ALA A 297 -6.15 -10.39 18.19
N LYS A 298 -7.11 -9.57 17.72
CA LYS A 298 -7.23 -9.21 16.30
C LYS A 298 -6.01 -8.41 15.82
N VAL A 299 -5.62 -7.39 16.58
CA VAL A 299 -4.49 -6.52 16.23
C VAL A 299 -3.19 -7.33 16.19
N ARG A 300 -2.98 -8.22 17.18
CA ARG A 300 -1.84 -9.13 17.21
C ARG A 300 -1.84 -10.12 16.04
N ALA A 301 -2.99 -10.68 15.67
CA ALA A 301 -3.11 -11.57 14.52
C ALA A 301 -2.84 -10.83 13.19
N ALA A 302 -3.35 -9.60 13.03
CA ALA A 302 -3.06 -8.74 11.88
C ALA A 302 -1.57 -8.36 11.82
N ARG A 303 -0.97 -7.95 12.95
CA ARG A 303 0.45 -7.59 13.08
C ARG A 303 1.39 -8.75 12.70
N VAL A 304 1.01 -9.99 12.99
CA VAL A 304 1.77 -11.20 12.61
C VAL A 304 1.49 -11.64 11.17
N MET A 305 0.28 -11.41 10.64
CA MET A 305 -0.12 -11.82 9.29
C MET A 305 0.36 -10.85 8.20
N LEU A 306 0.21 -9.54 8.41
CA LEU A 306 0.61 -8.46 7.49
C LEU A 306 2.13 -8.23 7.46
N PHE A 307 2.88 -9.29 7.76
CA PHE A 307 4.32 -9.36 7.75
C PHE A 307 4.75 -10.67 7.07
N GLY A 308 5.05 -10.58 5.78
CA GLY A 308 5.27 -11.73 4.91
C GLY A 308 4.01 -12.24 4.20
N ALA A 309 2.83 -11.64 4.38
CA ALA A 309 1.64 -11.98 3.60
C ALA A 309 0.76 -10.75 3.25
N TRP A 310 0.02 -10.87 2.14
CA TRP A 310 -1.04 -9.96 1.72
C TRP A 310 -2.31 -10.75 1.39
N GLU A 311 -3.46 -10.29 1.89
CA GLU A 311 -4.74 -10.64 1.27
C GLU A 311 -4.88 -9.87 -0.04
N MET A 312 -4.92 -10.56 -1.18
CA MET A 312 -5.12 -9.99 -2.50
C MET A 312 -6.61 -9.75 -2.80
N ASN A 313 -7.33 -9.15 -1.85
CA ASN A 313 -8.66 -8.57 -2.06
C ASN A 313 -8.58 -7.14 -2.63
N TRP A 314 -7.47 -6.84 -3.29
CA TRP A 314 -7.08 -5.57 -3.90
C TRP A 314 -6.29 -5.87 -5.17
N VAL A 315 -6.08 -4.86 -6.01
CA VAL A 315 -5.26 -4.91 -7.22
C VAL A 315 -4.19 -3.81 -7.14
N ALA A 316 -2.97 -4.15 -7.53
CA ALA A 316 -1.83 -3.23 -7.56
C ALA A 316 -1.70 -2.59 -8.96
N TYR A 317 -1.49 -1.29 -9.00
CA TYR A 317 -1.31 -0.50 -10.21
C TYR A 317 0.16 -0.31 -10.56
N ASN A 318 0.99 0.07 -9.58
CA ASN A 318 2.42 0.38 -9.77
C ASN A 318 3.16 0.51 -8.42
N HIS A 319 4.46 0.75 -8.53
CA HIS A 319 5.39 1.00 -7.41
C HIS A 319 6.08 2.37 -7.50
N GLY A 320 5.47 3.32 -8.22
CA GLY A 320 6.15 4.55 -8.65
C GLY A 320 5.93 5.74 -7.71
N HIS A 321 7.03 6.42 -7.41
CA HIS A 321 7.05 7.73 -6.77
C HIS A 321 7.42 8.82 -7.78
N ASP A 322 7.24 10.10 -7.41
CA ASP A 322 7.65 11.28 -8.18
C ASP A 322 7.21 11.20 -9.67
N VAL A 323 5.97 10.75 -9.88
CA VAL A 323 5.44 10.31 -11.18
C VAL A 323 5.12 11.52 -12.05
N VAL A 324 5.92 11.73 -13.10
CA VAL A 324 5.65 12.73 -14.14
C VAL A 324 4.46 12.26 -14.98
N LEU A 325 3.34 13.00 -14.94
CA LEU A 325 2.18 12.72 -15.78
C LEU A 325 2.48 13.16 -17.23
N PRO A 326 2.42 12.27 -18.25
CA PRO A 326 2.82 12.62 -19.61
C PRO A 326 2.02 13.79 -20.20
N GLY A 327 2.70 14.88 -20.54
CA GLY A 327 2.11 16.11 -21.08
C GLY A 327 1.68 17.15 -20.04
N SER A 328 1.76 16.85 -18.73
CA SER A 328 1.58 17.84 -17.66
C SER A 328 2.65 18.94 -17.70
N ALA A 329 2.26 20.18 -17.44
CA ALA A 329 3.18 21.29 -17.16
C ALA A 329 3.40 21.52 -15.65
N HIS A 330 2.63 20.83 -14.80
CA HIS A 330 2.75 20.86 -13.35
C HIS A 330 3.80 19.85 -12.85
N ALA A 331 4.17 19.98 -11.56
CA ALA A 331 5.08 19.08 -10.87
C ALA A 331 4.61 17.60 -10.89
N PRO A 332 5.54 16.63 -10.69
CA PRO A 332 5.19 15.23 -10.55
C PRO A 332 4.23 14.97 -9.39
N VAL A 333 3.43 13.91 -9.45
CA VAL A 333 2.65 13.47 -8.29
C VAL A 333 3.51 12.61 -7.36
N PRO A 334 3.32 12.66 -6.03
CA PRO A 334 4.01 11.78 -5.08
C PRO A 334 3.90 10.29 -5.42
N PHE A 335 2.75 9.86 -5.97
CA PHE A 335 2.42 8.51 -6.42
C PHE A 335 1.14 8.52 -7.25
N LEU A 336 0.82 7.43 -7.97
CA LEU A 336 -0.37 7.35 -8.82
C LEU A 336 -1.30 6.16 -8.47
N MET A 337 -2.37 6.44 -7.71
CA MET A 337 -3.52 5.52 -7.54
C MET A 337 -4.90 6.20 -7.57
N TYR A 338 -4.93 7.51 -7.83
CA TYR A 338 -6.15 8.28 -8.07
C TYR A 338 -6.16 8.76 -9.52
N PRO A 339 -7.33 8.83 -10.19
CA PRO A 339 -7.47 9.54 -11.45
C PRO A 339 -7.00 11.00 -11.27
N ASN A 340 -6.00 11.41 -12.04
CA ASN A 340 -5.50 12.78 -12.07
C ASN A 340 -6.04 13.51 -13.30
N GLY A 341 -6.14 14.83 -13.28
CA GLY A 341 -6.62 15.58 -14.44
C GLY A 341 -6.30 17.07 -14.38
N GLU A 342 -6.23 17.68 -15.56
CA GLU A 342 -5.88 19.09 -15.76
C GLU A 342 -6.86 19.73 -16.76
N THR A 343 -7.30 20.94 -16.44
CA THR A 343 -8.22 21.76 -17.23
C THR A 343 -7.62 23.14 -17.50
N SER A 344 -8.37 24.01 -18.18
CA SER A 344 -8.02 25.42 -18.34
C SER A 344 -7.83 26.18 -17.02
N ALA A 345 -8.39 25.67 -15.91
CA ALA A 345 -8.25 26.22 -14.56
C ALA A 345 -7.07 25.62 -13.75
N GLY A 346 -6.30 24.69 -14.34
CA GLY A 346 -5.22 23.97 -13.69
C GLY A 346 -5.58 22.54 -13.28
N ARG A 347 -4.91 22.01 -12.25
CA ARG A 347 -5.07 20.61 -11.82
C ARG A 347 -6.32 20.40 -10.95
N LEU A 348 -7.06 19.34 -11.24
CA LEU A 348 -8.22 18.88 -10.48
C LEU A 348 -7.80 18.17 -9.19
N ASP A 349 -8.54 18.36 -8.09
CA ASP A 349 -8.35 17.59 -6.87
C ASP A 349 -8.72 16.12 -7.12
N SER A 350 -7.73 15.24 -7.05
CA SER A 350 -7.87 13.80 -7.29
C SER A 350 -8.45 13.04 -6.09
N LEU A 351 -8.68 13.72 -4.97
CA LEU A 351 -9.28 13.16 -3.75
C LEU A 351 -10.79 13.50 -3.64
N ASP A 352 -11.21 14.63 -4.23
CA ASP A 352 -12.63 14.98 -4.40
C ASP A 352 -13.22 14.27 -5.63
N ALA A 353 -13.54 12.98 -5.46
CA ALA A 353 -14.19 12.18 -6.50
C ALA A 353 -15.54 12.77 -6.98
N ASP A 354 -16.23 13.55 -6.15
CA ASP A 354 -17.54 14.10 -6.45
C ASP A 354 -17.42 15.38 -7.30
N GLY A 355 -16.45 16.25 -6.99
CA GLY A 355 -16.07 17.41 -7.80
C GLY A 355 -15.34 17.05 -9.11
N PHE A 356 -14.42 16.09 -9.07
CA PHE A 356 -13.76 15.51 -10.27
C PHE A 356 -14.77 14.75 -11.15
N ARG A 357 -15.84 14.22 -10.55
CA ARG A 357 -16.85 13.33 -11.15
C ARG A 357 -16.25 12.03 -11.69
N TYR A 358 -15.47 11.35 -10.84
CA TYR A 358 -15.06 9.96 -11.10
C TYR A 358 -15.77 8.98 -10.16
N ARG A 359 -16.01 7.77 -10.64
CA ARG A 359 -16.49 6.62 -9.87
C ARG A 359 -15.62 5.41 -10.17
N ILE A 360 -15.35 4.58 -9.17
CA ILE A 360 -14.68 3.29 -9.36
C ILE A 360 -15.56 2.18 -8.77
N SER A 361 -15.84 1.15 -9.54
CA SER A 361 -16.59 -0.02 -9.09
C SER A 361 -15.83 -1.32 -9.37
N ALA A 362 -15.96 -2.30 -8.47
CA ALA A 362 -15.32 -3.60 -8.56
C ALA A 362 -16.29 -4.73 -8.26
N LYS A 363 -16.23 -5.79 -9.09
CA LYS A 363 -17.05 -7.00 -8.93
C LYS A 363 -16.23 -8.26 -9.23
N PRO A 364 -16.52 -9.41 -8.59
CA PRO A 364 -15.94 -10.68 -8.99
C PRO A 364 -16.47 -11.11 -10.37
N VAL A 365 -15.64 -11.83 -11.12
CA VAL A 365 -16.01 -12.47 -12.39
C VAL A 365 -15.42 -13.89 -12.44
N SER A 366 -15.91 -14.71 -13.37
CA SER A 366 -15.33 -16.03 -13.65
C SER A 366 -13.87 -15.92 -14.09
N VAL A 367 -13.08 -16.93 -13.70
CA VAL A 367 -11.64 -17.12 -13.97
C VAL A 367 -11.43 -17.73 -15.35
#